data_AF-A0A962MJH7-F1
#
_entry.id   AF-A0A962MJH7-F1
#
_cell.length_a   1.000
_cell.length_b   1.000
_cell.length_c   1.000
_cell.angle_alpha   90.00
_cell.angle_beta   90.00
_cell.angle_gamma   90.00
#
_symmetry.space_group_name_H-M   'P 1'
#
loop_
_entity.id
_entity.type
_entity.pdbx_description
1 polymer ?
#
loop_
_entity_poly.entity_id
_entity_poly.type
_entity_poly.pdbx_seq_one_letter_code
_entity_poly.pdbx_strand_id
1 'polypeptide(L)' 'MTEQYCQSCCISSDHPSLAGHFPSNPIVPGVVILDEVMHAVQQAIGLALGSDIPLRISTVKFLA' A
#
# COMPACT_ATOMS: atom_id res chain seq x y z
N MET A 1 -23.73 -6.35 -1.39
CA MET A 1 -23.37 -5.28 -2.34
C MET A 1 -21.90 -4.99 -2.10
N THR A 2 -21.02 -5.31 -3.04
CA THR A 2 -19.58 -5.02 -2.91
C THR A 2 -19.34 -3.64 -3.51
N GLU A 3 -18.94 -2.70 -2.68
CA GLU A 3 -18.47 -1.39 -3.14
C GLU A 3 -17.04 -1.52 -3.64
N GLN A 4 -16.74 -0.89 -4.78
CA GLN A 4 -15.41 -0.87 -5.37
C GLN A 4 -14.86 0.54 -5.26
N TYR A 5 -13.68 0.67 -4.66
CA TYR A 5 -12.93 1.92 -4.55
C TYR A 5 -11.72 1.87 -5.48
N CYS A 6 -11.43 2.98 -6.14
CA CYS A 6 -10.29 3.09 -7.05
C CYS A 6 -9.57 4.41 -6.78
N GLN A 7 -8.27 4.33 -6.53
CA GLN A 7 -7.41 5.47 -6.23
C GLN A 7 -6.07 5.30 -6.95
N SER A 8 -5.55 6.40 -7.49
CA SER A 8 -4.20 6.44 -8.07
C SER A 8 -3.20 6.91 -7.03
N CYS A 9 -2.06 6.22 -6.93
CA CYS A 9 -0.91 6.63 -6.12
C CYS A 9 0.37 6.59 -6.99
N CYS A 10 1.40 7.30 -6.55
CA CYS A 10 2.72 7.32 -7.18
C CYS A 10 3.79 7.21 -6.10
N ILE A 11 4.68 6.23 -6.22
CA ILE A 11 5.86 6.13 -5.36
C ILE A 11 7.00 6.86 -6.06
N SER A 12 7.52 7.90 -5.42
CA SER A 12 8.65 8.68 -5.95
C SER A 12 9.86 7.78 -6.23
N SER A 13 10.62 8.08 -7.28
CA SER A 13 11.89 7.42 -7.58
C SER A 13 12.92 7.57 -6.46
N ASP A 14 12.77 8.62 -5.65
CA ASP A 14 13.67 8.93 -4.55
C ASP A 14 13.14 8.38 -3.20
N HIS A 15 12.12 7.53 -3.25
CA HIS A 15 11.54 6.94 -2.05
C HIS A 15 12.61 6.11 -1.30
N PRO A 16 12.80 6.32 0.02
CA PRO A 16 13.89 5.72 0.77
C PRO A 16 13.87 4.19 0.76
N SER A 17 12.70 3.57 0.59
CA SER A 17 12.60 2.11 0.49
C SER A 17 13.19 1.53 -0.80
N LEU A 18 13.41 2.33 -1.85
CA LEU A 18 14.04 1.87 -3.09
C LEU A 18 15.54 1.73 -2.94
N ALA A 19 16.15 2.53 -2.05
CA ALA A 19 17.57 2.42 -1.73
C ALA A 19 17.83 1.08 -1.01
N GLY A 20 18.48 0.15 -1.71
CA GLY A 20 18.82 -1.16 -1.17
C GLY A 20 17.72 -2.21 -1.28
N HIS A 21 16.51 -1.87 -1.74
CA HIS A 21 15.49 -2.88 -2.07
C HIS A 21 15.71 -3.40 -3.50
N PHE A 22 16.71 -4.27 -3.50
CA PHE A 22 17.55 -4.80 -4.57
C PHE A 22 18.55 -3.75 -5.09
N PRO A 23 19.80 -3.80 -4.58
CA PRO A 23 20.89 -2.97 -5.10
C PRO A 23 20.99 -3.08 -6.63
N SER A 24 21.15 -1.93 -7.30
CA SER A 24 21.25 -1.81 -8.76
C SER A 24 20.01 -2.21 -9.57
N ASN A 25 18.92 -2.68 -8.94
CA ASN A 25 17.66 -3.00 -9.61
C ASN A 25 16.46 -2.71 -8.69
N PRO A 26 16.21 -1.42 -8.37
CA PRO A 26 15.25 -1.06 -7.34
C PRO A 26 13.83 -1.49 -7.73
N ILE A 27 13.14 -2.14 -6.80
CA ILE A 27 11.72 -2.50 -6.94
C ILE A 27 10.99 -1.99 -5.69
N VAL A 28 9.80 -1.43 -5.88
CA VAL A 28 8.94 -1.02 -4.75
C VAL A 28 8.62 -2.24 -3.88
N PRO A 29 8.92 -2.23 -2.58
CA PRO A 29 8.54 -3.32 -1.69
C PRO A 29 7.03 -3.48 -1.64
N GLY A 30 6.54 -4.72 -1.60
CA GLY A 30 5.11 -4.99 -1.50
C GLY A 30 4.43 -4.31 -0.30
N VAL A 31 5.15 -4.13 0.81
CA VAL A 31 4.64 -3.43 1.99
C VAL A 31 4.37 -1.94 1.77
N VAL A 32 5.12 -1.28 0.88
CA VAL A 32 4.87 0.14 0.52
C VAL A 32 3.59 0.25 -0.30
N ILE A 33 3.36 -0.70 -1.21
CA ILE A 33 2.09 -0.79 -1.97
C ILE A 33 0.91 -1.03 -1.02
N LEU A 34 1.07 -1.93 -0.04
CA LEU A 34 0.02 -2.20 0.94
C LEU A 34 -0.27 -0.98 1.83
N ASP A 35 0.73 -0.18 2.19
CA ASP A 35 0.53 1.04 2.96
C ASP A 35 -0.29 2.10 2.19
N GLU A 36 -0.07 2.25 0.89
CA GLU A 36 -0.91 3.11 0.04
C GLU A 36 -2.35 2.59 -0.06
N VAL A 37 -2.55 1.27 -0.12
CA VAL A 37 -3.89 0.66 -0.07
C VAL A 37 -4.57 0.96 1.27
N MET A 38 -3.84 0.89 2.39
CA MET A 38 -4.35 1.25 3.70
C MET A 38 -4.79 2.71 3.76
N HIS A 39 -3.98 3.63 3.24
CA HIS A 39 -4.34 5.05 3.14
C HIS A 39 -5.59 5.27 2.28
N ALA A 40 -5.70 4.60 1.13
CA ALA A 40 -6.89 4.70 0.27
C ALA A 40 -8.15 4.17 0.97
N VAL A 41 -8.05 3.06 1.71
CA VAL A 41 -9.17 2.51 2.50
C VAL A 41 -9.62 3.48 3.59
N GLN A 42 -8.69 4.10 4.33
CA GLN A 42 -9.00 5.11 5.34
C GLN A 42 -9.76 6.29 4.74
N GLN A 43 -9.30 6.79 3.59
CA GLN A 43 -9.95 7.88 2.86
C GLN A 43 -11.35 7.49 2.35
N ALA A 44 -11.51 6.28 1.85
CA ALA A 44 -12.78 5.76 1.35
C ALA A 44 -13.85 5.61 2.44
N ILE A 45 -13.49 5.06 3.60
CA ILE A 45 -14.44 4.77 4.68
C ILE A 45 -14.61 5.93 5.67
N GLY A 46 -13.74 6.95 5.60
CA GLY A 46 -13.77 8.11 6.50
C GLY A 46 -13.40 7.77 7.96
N LEU A 47 -12.65 6.69 8.19
CA LEU A 47 -12.19 6.28 9.51
C LEU A 47 -10.66 6.27 9.54
N ALA A 48 -10.10 6.84 10.60
CA ALA A 48 -8.70 6.66 10.92
C ALA A 48 -8.48 5.20 11.36
N LEU A 49 -7.75 4.44 10.55
CA LEU A 49 -7.35 3.07 10.89
C LEU A 49 -6.01 3.14 11.63
N GLY A 50 -5.85 2.38 12.69
CA GLY A 50 -4.69 2.48 13.58
C GLY A 50 -4.60 1.33 14.57
N SER A 51 -3.77 1.48 15.60
CA SER A 51 -3.53 0.46 16.62
C SER A 51 -4.79 -0.05 17.31
N ASP A 52 -5.83 0.78 17.40
CA ASP A 52 -7.08 0.44 18.08
C ASP A 52 -8.04 -0.39 17.21
N ILE A 53 -7.84 -0.40 15.88
CA ILE A 53 -8.63 -1.18 14.93
C ILE A 53 -7.65 -1.93 14.00
N PRO A 54 -7.20 -3.14 14.37
CA PRO A 54 -6.27 -3.89 13.55
C PRO A 54 -6.92 -4.28 12.22
N LEU A 55 -6.38 -3.77 11.11
CA LEU A 55 -6.82 -4.19 9.79
C LEU A 55 -6.07 -5.45 9.37
N ARG A 56 -6.80 -6.42 8.81
CA ARG A 56 -6.23 -7.64 8.25
C ARG A 56 -6.56 -7.74 6.78
N ILE A 57 -5.54 -7.87 5.95
CA ILE A 57 -5.69 -8.25 4.56
C ILE A 57 -5.66 -9.77 4.48
N SER A 58 -6.77 -10.38 4.03
CA SER A 58 -6.94 -11.83 4.03
C SER A 58 -6.11 -12.54 2.97
N THR A 59 -5.88 -11.90 1.83
CA THR A 59 -5.08 -12.45 0.72
C THR A 59 -4.49 -11.33 -0.09
N VAL A 60 -3.22 -11.46 -0.46
CA VAL A 60 -2.50 -10.56 -1.36
C VAL A 60 -1.79 -11.39 -2.40
N LYS A 61 -1.80 -10.94 -3.65
CA LYS A 61 -1.00 -11.51 -4.73
C LYS A 61 -0.31 -10.40 -5.49
N PHE A 62 1.01 -10.40 -5.48
CA PHE A 62 1.83 -9.58 -6.38
C PHE A 62 2.08 -10.39 -7.65
N LEU A 63 1.73 -9.82 -8.81
CA LEU A 63 1.95 -10.45 -10.11
C LEU A 63 3.29 -9.96 -10.68
N ALA A 64 4.00 -10.85 -11.38
CA ALA A 64 5.23 -10.56 -12.11
C ALA A 64 4.94 -10.38 -13.59
#